data_AF-A0A930X603-F1
#
_entry.id   AF-A0A930X603-F1
#
_cell.length_a   1.000
_cell.length_b   1.000
_cell.length_c   1.000
_cell.angle_alpha   90.00
_cell.angle_beta   90.00
_cell.angle_gamma   90.00
#
_symmetry.space_group_name_H-M   'P 1'
#
loop_
_entity.id
_entity.type
_entity.pdbx_description
1 polymer ?
#
loop_
_entity_poly.entity_id
_entity_poly.type
_entity_poly.pdbx_seq_one_letter_code
_entity_poly.pdbx_strand_id
1 'polypeptide(L)'
;MTLFVWLVIVGVVAIALIWVIIEWQYRRRPGNRLVFAAGRWNLEEYGLDRYRIVGEPELINRTQGLEIMVPELTADTTLLSKESIADLTVRTTITPLHPDAEARADGYWFAYIVKLRKRTQFRVTVEIEGPSVRSLKALWVKVHYLTYGPQGRIPKLGHVVVPLQFPKPEEDRPWRDTTGGQVLPIPTHLLTHLDTPVEVVQRYVMPHAKPGDIITLGETPVAIMQGRWRYPSDVKPGWLARRLCYYFLPTSSLATACGMQTLVDIVGPWRVFWAFVGGALMKVFLRQGGGFYQLAGDQARLIDDVTGTLPPYDQFIVLGPDNPAAVVAEIQRATGLEAAIVDV
;
A
#
# COMPACT_ATOMS: atom_id res chain seq x y z
N MET A 1 -36.27 9.42 -48.65
CA MET A 1 -35.50 10.18 -47.64
C MET A 1 -34.64 11.18 -48.39
N THR A 2 -34.84 12.50 -48.20
CA THR A 2 -34.21 13.54 -49.01
C THR A 2 -32.70 13.64 -48.71
N LEU A 3 -31.90 14.08 -49.69
CA LEU A 3 -30.45 14.35 -49.54
C LEU A 3 -30.15 15.19 -48.29
N PHE A 4 -31.05 16.11 -47.96
CA PHE A 4 -31.02 16.93 -46.75
C PHE A 4 -31.03 16.10 -45.45
N VAL A 5 -31.90 15.09 -45.35
CA VAL A 5 -31.99 14.23 -44.15
C VAL A 5 -30.69 13.43 -43.96
N TRP A 6 -30.10 12.95 -45.05
CA TRP A 6 -28.81 12.26 -45.01
C TRP A 6 -27.67 13.18 -44.54
N LEU A 7 -27.61 14.42 -45.04
CA LEU A 7 -26.62 15.40 -44.62
C LEU A 7 -26.74 15.74 -43.12
N VAL A 8 -27.97 15.85 -42.61
CA VAL A 8 -28.22 16.08 -41.18
C VAL A 8 -27.77 14.88 -40.33
N ILE A 9 -28.11 13.65 -40.73
CA ILE A 9 -27.70 12.43 -40.00
C ILE A 9 -26.18 12.31 -39.97
N VAL A 10 -25.51 12.50 -41.10
CA VAL A 10 -24.04 12.46 -41.18
C VAL A 10 -23.41 13.54 -40.30
N GLY A 11 -23.96 14.76 -40.31
CA GLY A 11 -23.51 15.86 -39.44
C GLY A 11 -23.64 15.52 -37.95
N VAL A 12 -24.77 14.96 -37.53
CA VAL A 12 -24.99 14.56 -36.13
C VAL A 12 -24.04 13.43 -35.70
N VAL A 13 -23.86 12.41 -36.54
CA VAL A 13 -22.91 11.31 -36.26
C VAL A 13 -21.48 11.82 -36.18
N ALA A 14 -21.06 12.73 -37.06
CA ALA A 14 -19.73 13.32 -37.03
C ALA A 14 -19.52 14.13 -35.74
N ILE A 15 -20.48 14.95 -35.31
CA ILE A 15 -20.41 15.70 -34.04
C ILE A 15 -20.33 14.73 -32.85
N ALA A 16 -21.13 13.67 -32.83
CA ALA A 16 -21.10 12.66 -31.78
C ALA A 16 -19.73 11.94 -31.72
N LEU A 17 -19.16 11.58 -32.87
CA LEU A 17 -17.82 10.97 -32.94
C LEU A 17 -16.73 11.94 -32.46
N ILE A 18 -16.79 13.21 -32.88
CA ILE A 18 -15.86 14.25 -32.41
C ILE A 18 -15.98 14.40 -30.90
N TRP A 19 -17.20 14.45 -30.36
CA TRP A 19 -17.43 14.51 -28.92
C TRP A 19 -16.85 13.28 -28.20
N VAL A 20 -17.06 12.07 -28.72
CA VAL A 20 -16.48 10.84 -28.17
C VAL A 20 -14.96 10.88 -28.20
N ILE A 21 -14.34 11.38 -29.27
CA ILE A 21 -12.89 11.52 -29.39
C ILE A 21 -12.36 12.55 -28.38
N ILE A 22 -13.01 13.71 -28.25
CA ILE A 22 -12.64 14.75 -27.28
C ILE A 22 -12.75 14.20 -25.86
N GLU A 23 -13.85 13.53 -25.53
CA GLU A 23 -14.09 12.92 -24.21
C GLU A 23 -13.08 11.79 -23.93
N TRP A 24 -12.77 10.97 -24.93
CA TRP A 24 -11.76 9.91 -24.83
C TRP A 24 -10.36 10.48 -24.62
N GLN A 25 -10.00 11.54 -25.35
CA GLN A 25 -8.74 12.25 -25.17
C GLN A 25 -8.67 12.91 -23.79
N TYR A 26 -9.76 13.54 -23.33
CA TYR A 26 -9.87 14.16 -22.00
C TYR A 26 -9.68 13.13 -20.88
N ARG A 27 -10.38 11.99 -20.96
CA ARG A 27 -10.23 10.86 -20.02
C ARG A 27 -8.84 10.24 -20.03
N ARG A 28 -8.10 10.36 -21.14
CA ARG A 28 -6.72 9.88 -21.27
C ARG A 28 -5.66 10.91 -20.89
N ARG A 29 -6.02 12.15 -20.54
CA ARG A 29 -5.05 13.16 -20.10
C ARG A 29 -4.28 12.65 -18.88
N PRO A 30 -2.96 12.89 -18.81
CA PRO A 30 -2.16 12.48 -17.65
C PRO A 30 -2.77 13.10 -16.39
N GLY A 31 -3.31 12.24 -15.54
CA GLY A 31 -3.91 12.66 -14.28
C GLY A 31 -2.86 13.06 -13.26
N ASN A 32 -3.34 13.43 -12.08
CA ASN A 32 -2.50 13.68 -10.93
C ASN A 32 -1.71 12.41 -10.52
N ARG A 33 -0.39 12.46 -10.66
CA ARG A 33 0.56 11.41 -10.24
C ARG A 33 1.54 11.91 -9.18
N LEU A 34 1.06 12.76 -8.26
CA LEU A 34 1.83 13.05 -7.05
C LEU A 34 1.79 11.82 -6.15
N VAL A 35 2.96 11.26 -5.86
CA VAL A 35 3.14 10.05 -5.06
C VAL A 35 3.72 10.43 -3.71
N PHE A 36 3.15 9.88 -2.65
CA PHE A 36 3.72 9.93 -1.31
C PHE A 36 4.77 8.83 -1.15
N ALA A 37 5.95 9.17 -0.63
CA ALA A 37 6.97 8.22 -0.22
C ALA A 37 7.24 8.39 1.27
N ALA A 38 7.28 7.29 2.02
CA ALA A 38 7.44 7.32 3.47
C ALA A 38 8.74 8.00 3.92
N GLY A 39 9.80 7.90 3.12
CA GLY A 39 11.11 8.46 3.46
C GLY A 39 11.78 7.69 4.60
N ARG A 40 12.69 8.36 5.31
CA ARG A 40 13.42 7.78 6.44
C ARG A 40 12.70 8.09 7.75
N TRP A 41 12.74 7.15 8.70
CA TRP A 41 12.14 7.28 10.02
C TRP A 41 13.12 6.79 11.08
N ASN A 42 13.35 7.62 12.10
CA ASN A 42 14.29 7.37 13.17
C ASN A 42 13.61 7.53 14.53
N LEU A 43 13.94 6.66 15.48
CA LEU A 43 13.63 6.85 16.89
C LEU A 43 14.78 7.63 17.53
N GLU A 44 14.68 8.95 17.58
CA GLU A 44 15.75 9.83 18.09
C GLU A 44 15.83 9.83 19.62
N GLU A 45 14.69 9.68 20.30
CA GLU A 45 14.62 9.46 21.75
C GLU A 45 13.79 8.20 22.02
N TYR A 46 14.34 7.27 22.80
CA TYR A 46 13.72 5.99 23.14
C TYR A 46 13.88 5.70 24.64
N GLY A 47 13.18 6.49 25.45
CA GLY A 47 13.29 6.51 26.91
C GLY A 47 12.38 5.53 27.65
N LEU A 48 12.19 5.79 28.95
CA LEU A 48 11.25 5.05 29.81
C LEU A 48 9.83 5.61 29.70
N ASP A 49 9.73 6.92 29.53
CA ASP A 49 8.53 7.75 29.63
C ASP A 49 8.33 8.68 28.41
N ARG A 50 9.30 8.74 27.51
CA ARG A 50 9.29 9.63 26.35
C ARG A 50 9.89 8.98 25.11
N TYR A 51 9.15 9.02 24.00
CA TYR A 51 9.66 8.72 22.66
C TYR A 51 9.61 9.96 21.77
N ARG A 52 10.66 10.14 20.96
CA ARG A 52 10.70 11.15 19.89
C ARG A 52 11.02 10.46 18.57
N ILE A 53 10.03 10.39 17.70
CA ILE A 53 10.12 9.76 16.39
C ILE A 53 10.15 10.84 15.33
N VAL A 54 11.13 10.78 14.42
CA VAL A 54 11.30 11.76 13.36
C VAL A 54 11.30 11.06 12.01
N GLY A 55 10.38 11.47 11.15
CA GLY A 55 10.25 11.02 9.76
C GLY A 55 10.53 12.15 8.78
N GLU A 56 11.07 11.82 7.61
CA GLU A 56 11.23 12.76 6.49
C GLU A 56 10.57 12.23 5.20
N PRO A 57 9.22 12.22 5.11
CA PRO A 57 8.52 11.78 3.91
C PRO A 57 8.70 12.74 2.72
N GLU A 58 8.39 12.23 1.53
CA GLU A 58 8.48 12.98 0.29
C GLU A 58 7.16 12.98 -0.50
N LEU A 59 6.88 14.09 -1.18
CA LEU A 59 5.88 14.14 -2.26
C LEU A 59 6.61 14.28 -3.61
N ILE A 60 6.42 13.29 -4.49
CA ILE A 60 7.14 13.18 -5.76
C ILE A 60 6.17 13.38 -6.92
N ASN A 61 6.36 14.42 -7.72
CA ASN A 61 5.52 14.65 -8.90
C ASN A 61 6.01 13.81 -10.08
N ARG A 62 5.34 12.68 -10.33
CA ARG A 62 5.64 11.77 -11.45
C ARG A 62 4.86 12.10 -12.74
N THR A 63 4.19 13.24 -12.82
CA THR A 63 3.52 13.65 -14.05
C THR A 63 4.55 14.11 -15.10
N GLN A 64 4.16 14.03 -16.37
CA GLN A 64 5.04 14.41 -17.48
C GLN A 64 4.86 15.88 -17.92
N GLY A 65 3.74 16.51 -17.58
CA GLY A 65 3.38 17.83 -18.12
C GLY A 65 2.57 18.72 -17.16
N LEU A 66 2.43 18.35 -15.88
CA LEU A 66 1.60 19.09 -14.93
C LEU A 66 2.36 19.40 -13.65
N GLU A 67 2.43 20.67 -13.28
CA GLU A 67 2.77 21.02 -11.90
C GLU A 67 1.59 20.68 -11.00
N ILE A 68 1.87 20.26 -9.76
CA ILE A 68 0.84 19.92 -8.79
C ILE A 68 1.07 20.79 -7.57
N MET A 69 0.03 21.50 -7.17
CA MET A 69 0.06 22.31 -5.96
C MET A 69 -0.42 21.49 -4.76
N VAL A 70 0.22 21.69 -3.62
CA VAL A 70 -0.12 21.09 -2.33
C VAL A 70 -0.47 22.24 -1.37
N PRO A 71 -1.70 22.77 -1.43
CA PRO A 71 -2.10 23.91 -0.61
C PRO A 71 -2.24 23.58 0.87
N GLU A 72 -2.55 22.32 1.20
CA GLU A 72 -2.85 21.86 2.56
C GLU A 72 -2.10 20.55 2.83
N LEU A 73 -1.47 20.45 4.00
CA LEU A 73 -0.87 19.22 4.51
C LEU A 73 -0.94 19.20 6.04
N THR A 74 -1.48 18.12 6.60
CA THR A 74 -1.55 17.85 8.04
C THR A 74 -1.19 16.39 8.32
N ALA A 75 -0.93 16.05 9.59
CA ALA A 75 -0.62 14.68 9.99
C ALA A 75 -1.33 14.33 11.29
N ASP A 76 -1.99 13.18 11.28
CA ASP A 76 -2.65 12.58 12.42
C ASP A 76 -1.93 11.28 12.79
N THR A 77 -1.97 10.91 14.08
CA THR A 77 -1.24 9.75 14.59
C THR A 77 -2.17 8.81 15.34
N THR A 78 -1.97 7.51 15.16
CA THR A 78 -2.65 6.45 15.89
C THR A 78 -1.61 5.55 16.54
N LEU A 79 -1.70 5.38 17.85
CA LEU A 79 -0.83 4.48 18.60
C LEU A 79 -1.44 3.08 18.66
N LEU A 80 -0.62 2.06 18.46
CA LEU A 80 -1.01 0.66 18.63
C LEU A 80 -0.30 0.09 19.85
N SER A 81 -1.07 -0.36 20.83
CA SER A 81 -0.58 -1.01 22.05
C SER A 81 -1.46 -2.20 22.42
N LYS A 82 -0.93 -3.11 23.24
CA LYS A 82 -1.73 -4.12 23.95
C LYS A 82 -2.36 -3.56 25.22
N GLU A 83 -1.80 -2.48 25.76
CA GLU A 83 -2.22 -1.82 26.99
C GLU A 83 -2.98 -0.53 26.69
N SER A 84 -3.62 0.04 27.71
CA SER A 84 -4.27 1.34 27.58
C SER A 84 -3.26 2.44 27.25
N ILE A 85 -3.65 3.34 26.36
CA ILE A 85 -2.86 4.51 25.94
C ILE A 85 -3.50 5.83 26.42
N ALA A 86 -4.50 5.77 27.29
CA ALA A 86 -5.29 6.93 27.72
C ALA A 86 -4.45 8.03 28.39
N ASP A 87 -3.38 7.63 29.09
CA ASP A 87 -2.50 8.55 29.84
C ASP A 87 -1.31 9.03 29.01
N LEU A 88 -1.25 8.69 27.71
CA LEU A 88 -0.20 9.15 26.81
C LEU A 88 -0.58 10.47 26.15
N THR A 89 0.33 11.44 26.23
CA THR A 89 0.25 12.68 25.46
C THR A 89 1.01 12.50 24.15
N VAL A 90 0.36 12.80 23.03
CA VAL A 90 0.97 12.72 21.69
C VAL A 90 0.95 14.09 21.06
N ARG A 91 2.12 14.57 20.65
CA ARG A 91 2.28 15.82 19.91
C ARG A 91 2.90 15.52 18.55
N THR A 92 2.18 15.88 17.50
CA THR A 92 2.64 15.74 16.11
C THR A 92 2.89 17.11 15.52
N THR A 93 4.09 17.33 14.98
CA THR A 93 4.50 18.58 14.34
C THR A 93 4.97 18.31 12.92
N ILE A 94 4.58 19.17 11.99
CA ILE A 94 5.07 19.16 10.62
C ILE A 94 6.00 20.36 10.42
N THR A 95 7.13 20.12 9.78
CA THR A 95 8.04 21.18 9.34
C THR A 95 8.26 21.05 7.84
N PRO A 96 7.80 22.01 7.01
CA PRO A 96 8.05 21.98 5.58
C PRO A 96 9.56 22.00 5.28
N LEU A 97 10.03 21.13 4.40
CA LEU A 97 11.43 21.08 3.95
C LEU A 97 11.47 21.31 2.44
N HIS A 98 10.96 22.46 2.02
CA HIS A 98 10.91 22.84 0.61
C HIS A 98 12.31 23.22 0.11
N PRO A 99 12.72 22.78 -1.10
CA PRO A 99 14.04 23.11 -1.64
C PRO A 99 14.34 24.60 -1.80
N ASP A 100 13.31 25.43 -1.95
CA ASP A 100 13.40 26.84 -2.33
C ASP A 100 12.69 27.79 -1.34
N ALA A 101 12.31 27.30 -0.17
CA ALA A 101 11.68 28.14 0.86
C ALA A 101 11.93 27.60 2.27
N GLU A 102 12.27 28.48 3.21
CA GLU A 102 12.51 28.13 4.60
C GLU A 102 11.20 27.86 5.36
N ALA A 103 11.27 26.95 6.32
CA ALA A 103 10.16 26.65 7.21
C ALA A 103 9.88 27.84 8.15
N ARG A 104 8.60 28.11 8.37
CA ARG A 104 8.18 29.08 9.40
C ARG A 104 8.30 28.47 10.79
N ALA A 105 8.64 29.30 11.78
CA ALA A 105 8.78 28.88 13.17
C ALA A 105 7.45 28.41 13.82
N ASP A 106 6.31 28.82 13.26
CA ASP A 106 4.97 28.44 13.73
C ASP A 106 4.51 27.06 13.22
N GLY A 107 5.33 26.37 12.40
CA GLY A 107 4.97 25.07 11.83
C GLY A 107 3.90 25.14 10.73
N TYR A 108 3.60 26.33 10.21
CA TYR A 108 2.60 26.50 9.16
C TYR A 108 3.05 25.84 7.84
N TRP A 109 2.19 24.97 7.30
CA TRP A 109 2.31 24.49 5.93
C TRP A 109 1.84 25.57 4.95
N PHE A 110 2.77 26.16 4.22
CA PHE A 110 2.42 27.07 3.13
C PHE A 110 2.24 26.30 1.82
N ALA A 111 1.31 26.79 0.99
CA ALA A 111 1.01 26.17 -0.29
C ALA A 111 2.26 26.03 -1.16
N TYR A 112 2.53 24.82 -1.64
CA TYR A 112 3.74 24.53 -2.38
C TYR A 112 3.48 23.95 -3.77
N ILE A 113 4.26 24.37 -4.76
CA ILE A 113 4.17 23.86 -6.14
C ILE A 113 5.25 22.80 -6.35
N VAL A 114 4.84 21.53 -6.47
CA VAL A 114 5.76 20.45 -6.83
C VAL A 114 5.93 20.45 -8.36
N LYS A 115 7.03 21.03 -8.81
CA LYS A 115 7.40 21.10 -10.25
C LYS A 115 7.52 19.73 -10.90
N LEU A 116 7.50 19.70 -12.22
CA LEU A 116 7.54 18.47 -13.01
C LEU A 116 8.76 17.61 -12.67
N ARG A 117 8.55 16.33 -12.35
CA ARG A 117 9.60 15.36 -11.99
C ARG A 117 10.49 15.80 -10.82
N LYS A 118 10.02 16.76 -10.02
CA LYS A 118 10.66 17.18 -8.77
C LYS A 118 9.95 16.56 -7.58
N ARG A 119 10.59 16.70 -6.43
CA ARG A 119 10.07 16.28 -5.13
C ARG A 119 10.15 17.42 -4.15
N THR A 120 9.28 17.38 -3.16
CA THR A 120 9.43 18.16 -1.93
C THR A 120 9.44 17.23 -0.74
N GLN A 121 10.12 17.64 0.32
CA GLN A 121 10.19 16.92 1.57
C GLN A 121 9.49 17.72 2.67
N PHE A 122 9.21 17.04 3.77
CA PHE A 122 8.78 17.64 5.01
C PHE A 122 9.15 16.73 6.17
N ARG A 123 9.38 17.29 7.34
CA ARG A 123 9.65 16.53 8.55
C ARG A 123 8.35 16.33 9.31
N VAL A 124 8.12 15.12 9.77
CA VAL A 124 7.07 14.80 10.75
C VAL A 124 7.78 14.41 12.04
N THR A 125 7.57 15.18 13.10
CA THR A 125 8.06 14.86 14.45
C THR A 125 6.88 14.45 15.31
N VAL A 126 6.96 13.26 15.89
CA VAL A 126 5.97 12.73 16.83
C VAL A 126 6.64 12.55 18.18
N GLU A 127 6.22 13.34 19.16
CA GLU A 127 6.63 13.24 20.55
C GLU A 127 5.52 12.54 21.34
N ILE A 128 5.88 11.49 22.06
CA ILE A 128 4.97 10.69 22.88
C ILE A 128 5.51 10.70 24.30
N GLU A 129 4.71 11.15 25.25
CA GLU A 129 5.07 11.30 26.65
C GLU A 129 4.01 10.65 27.55
N GLY A 130 4.43 9.90 28.56
CA GLY A 130 3.53 9.35 29.57
C GLY A 130 4.00 8.02 30.16
N PRO A 131 3.21 7.42 31.06
CA PRO A 131 3.51 6.09 31.58
C PRO A 131 3.38 5.03 30.48
N SER A 132 4.19 3.98 30.55
CA SER A 132 4.05 2.79 29.69
C SER A 132 4.26 3.02 28.18
N VAL A 133 5.04 4.03 27.75
CA VAL A 133 5.42 4.22 26.34
C VAL A 133 6.08 2.95 25.74
N ARG A 134 6.73 2.14 26.57
CA ARG A 134 7.34 0.84 26.18
C ARG A 134 6.34 -0.25 25.77
N SER A 135 5.07 -0.10 26.13
CA SER A 135 4.00 -1.01 25.69
C SER A 135 3.62 -0.81 24.22
N LEU A 136 3.98 0.36 23.64
CA LEU A 136 3.66 0.71 22.27
C LEU A 136 4.34 -0.22 21.29
N LYS A 137 3.54 -0.80 20.41
CA LYS A 137 4.00 -1.71 19.36
C LYS A 137 4.36 -0.98 18.09
N ALA A 138 3.53 -0.02 17.69
CA ALA A 138 3.72 0.74 16.47
C ALA A 138 3.00 2.10 16.54
N LEU A 139 3.53 3.04 15.76
CA LEU A 139 2.95 4.34 15.49
C LEU A 139 2.48 4.35 14.03
N TRP A 140 1.19 4.63 13.82
CA TRP A 140 0.65 4.84 12.48
C TRP A 140 0.43 6.33 12.24
N VAL A 141 1.24 6.90 11.35
CA VAL A 141 1.15 8.30 10.90
C VAL A 141 0.33 8.36 9.61
N LYS A 142 -0.71 9.19 9.61
CA LYS A 142 -1.58 9.47 8.47
C LYS A 142 -1.34 10.90 8.03
N VAL A 143 -0.71 11.08 6.88
CA VAL A 143 -0.43 12.40 6.31
C VAL A 143 -1.55 12.76 5.35
N HIS A 144 -2.42 13.68 5.75
CA HIS A 144 -3.48 14.22 4.92
C HIS A 144 -2.90 15.33 4.05
N TYR A 145 -3.04 15.25 2.74
CA TYR A 145 -2.60 16.31 1.84
C TYR A 145 -3.58 16.52 0.71
N LEU A 146 -3.83 17.78 0.39
CA LEU A 146 -4.67 18.14 -0.75
C LEU A 146 -3.79 18.33 -1.97
N THR A 147 -4.16 17.69 -3.07
CA THR A 147 -3.55 18.01 -4.36
C THR A 147 -4.48 18.87 -5.19
N TYR A 148 -3.93 19.91 -5.80
CA TYR A 148 -4.65 20.90 -6.59
C TYR A 148 -4.02 21.04 -7.98
N GLY A 149 -4.86 21.09 -9.01
CA GLY A 149 -4.45 21.19 -10.41
C GLY A 149 -5.64 21.10 -11.37
N PRO A 150 -5.43 20.73 -12.65
CA PRO A 150 -6.50 20.70 -13.66
C PRO A 150 -7.68 19.76 -13.35
N GLN A 151 -7.47 18.76 -12.49
CA GLN A 151 -8.53 17.84 -12.03
C GLN A 151 -9.29 18.40 -10.81
N GLY A 152 -9.04 19.65 -10.42
CA GLY A 152 -9.59 20.28 -9.24
C GLY A 152 -8.87 19.87 -7.95
N ARG A 153 -9.66 19.67 -6.89
CA ARG A 153 -9.20 19.34 -5.53
C ARG A 153 -9.32 17.83 -5.31
N ILE A 154 -8.19 17.16 -5.09
CA ILE A 154 -8.15 15.73 -4.79
C ILE A 154 -7.48 15.52 -3.43
N PRO A 155 -8.25 15.26 -2.37
CA PRO A 155 -7.73 14.83 -1.09
C PRO A 155 -6.97 13.51 -1.26
N LYS A 156 -5.83 13.39 -0.60
CA LYS A 156 -5.01 12.18 -0.58
C LYS A 156 -4.54 11.89 0.83
N LEU A 157 -4.21 10.62 1.05
CA LEU A 157 -3.71 10.12 2.31
C LEU A 157 -2.38 9.42 2.08
N GLY A 158 -1.35 9.83 2.82
CA GLY A 158 -0.10 9.13 2.96
C GLY A 158 -0.12 8.35 4.27
N HIS A 159 0.46 7.16 4.28
CA HIS A 159 0.48 6.32 5.46
C HIS A 159 1.92 5.88 5.74
N VAL A 160 2.33 5.98 6.99
CA VAL A 160 3.56 5.39 7.49
C VAL A 160 3.25 4.64 8.78
N VAL A 161 3.57 3.36 8.82
CA VAL A 161 3.58 2.57 10.05
C VAL A 161 5.03 2.43 10.50
N VAL A 162 5.32 2.87 11.72
CA VAL A 162 6.65 2.84 12.34
C VAL A 162 6.62 1.83 13.49
N PRO A 163 7.44 0.77 13.48
CA PRO A 163 7.52 -0.16 14.61
C PRO A 163 8.22 0.50 15.81
N LEU A 164 7.69 0.27 17.01
CA LEU A 164 8.18 0.85 18.27
C LEU A 164 8.67 -0.21 19.28
N GLN A 165 8.36 -1.49 19.04
CA GLN A 165 8.75 -2.60 19.91
C GLN A 165 9.52 -3.65 19.11
N PHE A 166 10.74 -3.95 19.55
CA PHE A 166 11.64 -4.89 18.87
C PHE A 166 12.00 -6.04 19.82
N PRO A 167 11.69 -7.30 19.46
CA PRO A 167 12.20 -8.46 20.18
C PRO A 167 13.74 -8.49 20.18
N LYS A 168 14.33 -9.06 21.23
CA LYS A 168 15.78 -9.33 21.26
C LYS A 168 16.09 -10.47 20.31
N PRO A 169 16.91 -10.28 19.27
CA PRO A 169 17.12 -11.32 18.28
C PRO A 169 17.81 -12.57 18.82
N GLU A 170 18.66 -12.44 19.84
CA GLU A 170 19.44 -13.54 20.43
C GLU A 170 18.68 -14.29 21.54
N GLU A 171 17.39 -13.99 21.76
CA GLU A 171 16.60 -14.68 22.78
C GLU A 171 16.38 -16.15 22.38
N ASP A 172 16.98 -17.07 23.14
CA ASP A 172 16.84 -18.51 22.93
C ASP A 172 15.38 -18.96 23.02
N ARG A 173 14.96 -19.79 22.06
CA ARG A 173 13.59 -20.31 21.97
C ARG A 173 13.57 -21.80 21.64
N PRO A 174 12.59 -22.54 22.18
CA PRO A 174 12.48 -23.96 21.94
C PRO A 174 12.04 -24.24 20.50
N TRP A 175 12.77 -25.13 19.84
CA TRP A 175 12.35 -25.75 18.59
C TRP A 175 11.10 -26.61 18.84
N ARG A 176 10.20 -26.65 17.87
CA ARG A 176 8.96 -27.44 17.90
C ARG A 176 9.08 -28.61 16.94
N ASP A 177 8.84 -29.81 17.42
CA ASP A 177 8.79 -31.00 16.56
C ASP A 177 7.49 -31.01 15.75
N THR A 178 7.61 -31.28 14.45
CA THR A 178 6.50 -31.43 13.51
C THR A 178 6.66 -32.72 12.71
N THR A 179 5.65 -33.11 11.94
CA THR A 179 5.68 -34.34 11.13
C THR A 179 6.78 -34.38 10.07
N GLY A 180 7.34 -33.21 9.69
CA GLY A 180 8.37 -33.09 8.64
C GLY A 180 9.72 -32.55 9.11
N GLY A 181 9.90 -32.26 10.41
CA GLY A 181 11.14 -31.70 10.95
C GLY A 181 10.93 -30.82 12.17
N GLN A 182 11.97 -30.07 12.56
CA GLN A 182 11.90 -29.12 13.65
C GLN A 182 11.65 -27.70 13.12
N VAL A 183 10.80 -26.94 13.80
CA VAL A 183 10.46 -25.56 13.42
C VAL A 183 10.75 -24.62 14.58
N LEU A 184 11.43 -23.51 14.30
CA LEU A 184 11.67 -22.44 15.26
C LEU A 184 10.86 -21.19 14.85
N PRO A 185 9.78 -20.83 15.56
CA PRO A 185 9.05 -19.60 15.29
C PRO A 185 9.87 -18.38 15.70
N ILE A 186 10.22 -17.55 14.74
CA ILE A 186 11.03 -16.35 14.94
C ILE A 186 10.12 -15.14 15.19
N PRO A 187 10.11 -14.54 16.39
CA PRO A 187 9.36 -13.31 16.63
C PRO A 187 10.02 -12.14 15.90
N THR A 188 9.21 -11.30 15.29
CA THR A 188 9.67 -10.02 14.73
C THR A 188 8.97 -8.87 15.44
N HIS A 189 9.44 -7.65 15.21
CA HIS A 189 8.58 -6.49 15.37
C HIS A 189 7.44 -6.54 14.33
N LEU A 190 6.47 -5.63 14.42
CA LEU A 190 5.46 -5.49 13.37
C LEU A 190 6.17 -5.11 12.06
N LEU A 191 6.28 -6.04 11.11
CA LEU A 191 6.97 -5.78 9.84
C LEU A 191 6.20 -4.74 9.03
N THR A 192 6.92 -3.77 8.48
CA THR A 192 6.34 -2.61 7.80
C THR A 192 7.02 -2.35 6.46
N HIS A 193 6.46 -1.45 5.66
CA HIS A 193 7.10 -0.87 4.47
C HIS A 193 8.42 -0.09 4.72
N LEU A 194 8.88 0.03 5.96
CA LEU A 194 10.20 0.59 6.30
C LEU A 194 11.27 -0.50 6.38
N ASP A 195 10.88 -1.78 6.33
CA ASP A 195 11.75 -2.94 6.46
C ASP A 195 11.99 -3.60 5.09
N THR A 196 13.09 -4.35 4.97
CA THR A 196 13.34 -5.24 3.83
C THR A 196 13.38 -6.70 4.27
N PRO A 197 12.96 -7.66 3.42
CA PRO A 197 13.00 -9.08 3.76
C PRO A 197 14.39 -9.55 4.18
N VAL A 198 15.44 -9.08 3.51
CA VAL A 198 16.82 -9.46 3.79
C VAL A 198 17.27 -8.96 5.16
N GLU A 199 17.03 -7.68 5.48
CA GLU A 199 17.41 -7.12 6.78
C GLU A 199 16.66 -7.78 7.93
N VAL A 200 15.38 -8.12 7.73
CA VAL A 200 14.56 -8.84 8.72
C VAL A 200 15.13 -10.23 8.98
N VAL A 201 15.47 -10.98 7.94
CA VAL A 201 16.10 -12.30 8.06
C VAL A 201 17.46 -12.18 8.75
N GLN A 202 18.32 -11.26 8.31
CA GLN A 202 19.63 -11.04 8.91
C GLN A 202 19.52 -10.70 10.39
N ARG A 203 18.55 -9.86 10.76
CA ARG A 203 18.34 -9.44 12.14
C ARG A 203 17.82 -10.58 13.01
N TYR A 204 16.77 -11.27 12.60
CA TYR A 204 16.00 -12.15 13.50
C TYR A 204 16.25 -13.65 13.30
N VAL A 205 16.66 -14.07 12.12
CA VAL A 205 16.82 -15.50 11.78
C VAL A 205 18.27 -15.94 11.95
N MET A 206 19.23 -15.14 11.47
CA MET A 206 20.65 -15.51 11.47
C MET A 206 21.27 -15.80 12.85
N PRO A 207 20.83 -15.19 13.97
CA PRO A 207 21.32 -15.58 15.29
C PRO A 207 21.01 -17.05 15.66
N HIS A 208 20.00 -17.67 15.03
CA HIS A 208 19.53 -19.03 15.35
C HIS A 208 19.83 -20.06 14.26
N ALA A 209 19.96 -19.59 13.02
CA ALA A 209 20.01 -20.46 11.85
C ALA A 209 21.34 -21.20 11.69
N LYS A 210 21.26 -22.43 11.19
CA LYS A 210 22.39 -23.30 10.85
C LYS A 210 22.42 -23.57 9.34
N PRO A 211 23.59 -23.94 8.78
CA PRO A 211 23.66 -24.39 7.40
C PRO A 211 22.70 -25.55 7.14
N GLY A 212 21.86 -25.40 6.12
CA GLY A 212 20.83 -26.39 5.76
C GLY A 212 19.42 -26.07 6.29
N ASP A 213 19.26 -25.07 7.16
CA ASP A 213 17.94 -24.59 7.56
C ASP A 213 17.22 -23.88 6.40
N ILE A 214 15.89 -23.96 6.38
CA ILE A 214 15.03 -23.31 5.39
C ILE A 214 14.21 -22.21 6.08
N ILE A 215 14.23 -21.02 5.51
CA ILE A 215 13.50 -19.86 6.02
C ILE A 215 12.10 -19.86 5.41
N THR A 216 11.06 -19.72 6.23
CA THR A 216 9.69 -19.51 5.75
C THR A 216 9.19 -18.13 6.14
N LEU A 217 8.75 -17.36 5.15
CA LEU A 217 8.18 -16.03 5.32
C LEU A 217 6.72 -16.07 4.89
N GLY A 218 5.83 -15.46 5.67
CA GLY A 218 4.44 -15.27 5.25
C GLY A 218 4.36 -14.35 4.03
N GLU A 219 3.38 -14.60 3.16
CA GLU A 219 3.15 -13.80 1.98
C GLU A 219 2.85 -12.33 2.31
N THR A 220 1.86 -12.10 3.16
CA THR A 220 1.37 -10.76 3.55
C THR A 220 2.48 -9.83 4.10
N PRO A 221 3.36 -10.25 5.05
CA PRO A 221 4.42 -9.36 5.51
C PRO A 221 5.45 -9.02 4.42
N VAL A 222 5.73 -9.92 3.47
CA VAL A 222 6.60 -9.60 2.33
C VAL A 222 5.96 -8.54 1.44
N ALA A 223 4.67 -8.67 1.15
CA ALA A 223 3.92 -7.66 0.42
C ALA A 223 3.91 -6.29 1.13
N ILE A 224 3.74 -6.30 2.46
CA ILE A 224 3.77 -5.09 3.29
C ILE A 224 5.13 -4.39 3.20
N MET A 225 6.24 -5.13 3.35
CA MET A 225 7.60 -4.61 3.20
C MET A 225 7.85 -4.02 1.81
N GLN A 226 7.23 -4.59 0.77
CA GLN A 226 7.28 -4.06 -0.60
C GLN A 226 6.35 -2.86 -0.84
N GLY A 227 5.60 -2.40 0.17
CA GLY A 227 4.64 -1.30 0.00
C GLY A 227 3.40 -1.68 -0.79
N ARG A 228 3.07 -2.98 -0.90
CA ARG A 228 1.95 -3.49 -1.72
C ARG A 228 0.64 -3.55 -0.95
N TRP A 229 0.23 -2.39 -0.46
CA TRP A 229 -1.01 -2.22 0.27
C TRP A 229 -1.66 -0.89 -0.10
N ARG A 230 -2.99 -0.83 -0.01
CA ARG A 230 -3.78 0.33 -0.41
C ARG A 230 -4.89 0.59 0.59
N TYR A 231 -5.02 1.83 1.02
CA TYR A 231 -6.14 2.22 1.86
C TYR A 231 -7.41 2.34 0.99
N PRO A 232 -8.59 1.90 1.45
CA PRO A 232 -9.80 1.89 0.64
C PRO A 232 -10.18 3.24 0.03
N SER A 233 -9.85 4.38 0.68
CA SER A 233 -10.15 5.71 0.12
C SER A 233 -9.30 6.08 -1.09
N ASP A 234 -8.14 5.45 -1.28
CA ASP A 234 -7.26 5.67 -2.43
C ASP A 234 -7.70 4.87 -3.66
N VAL A 235 -8.53 3.84 -3.45
CA VAL A 235 -9.08 3.01 -4.51
C VAL A 235 -10.34 3.68 -5.05
N LYS A 236 -10.42 3.85 -6.37
CA LYS A 236 -11.58 4.45 -7.04
C LYS A 236 -12.28 3.38 -7.89
N PRO A 237 -13.24 2.62 -7.32
CA PRO A 237 -13.95 1.61 -8.09
C PRO A 237 -14.56 2.18 -9.37
N GLY A 238 -14.35 1.48 -10.48
CA GLY A 238 -14.97 1.73 -11.77
C GLY A 238 -16.30 0.99 -11.91
N TRP A 239 -16.93 1.14 -13.07
CA TRP A 239 -18.19 0.43 -13.35
C TRP A 239 -18.01 -1.09 -13.30
N LEU A 240 -16.93 -1.61 -13.90
CA LEU A 240 -16.66 -3.04 -13.95
C LEU A 240 -16.53 -3.64 -12.54
N ALA A 241 -15.71 -3.03 -11.68
CA ALA A 241 -15.47 -3.52 -10.33
C ALA A 241 -16.75 -3.54 -9.48
N ARG A 242 -17.56 -2.48 -9.54
CA ARG A 242 -18.85 -2.38 -8.84
C ARG A 242 -19.89 -3.41 -9.29
N ARG A 243 -19.75 -3.99 -10.49
CA ARG A 243 -20.69 -4.96 -11.03
C ARG A 243 -20.23 -6.39 -10.80
N LEU A 244 -18.95 -6.67 -11.05
CA LEU A 244 -18.42 -8.02 -10.94
C LEU A 244 -18.31 -8.50 -9.49
N CYS A 245 -18.10 -7.61 -8.53
CA CYS A 245 -17.93 -8.00 -7.12
C CYS A 245 -19.12 -8.81 -6.56
N TYR A 246 -20.35 -8.52 -6.99
CA TYR A 246 -21.56 -9.23 -6.53
C TYR A 246 -21.67 -10.69 -6.99
N TYR A 247 -20.82 -11.13 -7.91
CA TYR A 247 -20.81 -12.51 -8.42
C TYR A 247 -19.82 -13.42 -7.69
N PHE A 248 -19.06 -12.87 -6.74
CA PHE A 248 -18.14 -13.63 -5.87
C PHE A 248 -18.81 -13.97 -4.55
N LEU A 249 -18.33 -15.02 -3.89
CA LEU A 249 -18.81 -15.38 -2.55
C LEU A 249 -18.53 -14.22 -1.59
N PRO A 250 -19.45 -13.85 -0.68
CA PRO A 250 -19.28 -12.71 0.22
C PRO A 250 -18.00 -12.74 1.08
N THR A 251 -17.44 -13.93 1.31
CA THR A 251 -16.20 -14.15 2.07
C THR A 251 -14.93 -13.96 1.22
N SER A 252 -15.05 -13.70 -0.08
CA SER A 252 -13.91 -13.47 -0.96
C SER A 252 -13.47 -12.01 -0.91
N SER A 253 -12.16 -11.78 -0.91
CA SER A 253 -11.56 -10.44 -1.07
C SER A 253 -11.99 -9.71 -2.35
N LEU A 254 -12.51 -10.43 -3.35
CA LEU A 254 -13.02 -9.86 -4.60
C LEU A 254 -14.52 -9.55 -4.56
N ALA A 255 -15.20 -9.83 -3.44
CA ALA A 255 -16.62 -9.55 -3.25
C ALA A 255 -16.92 -8.07 -2.93
N THR A 256 -15.89 -7.24 -2.77
CA THR A 256 -16.04 -5.79 -2.63
C THR A 256 -15.61 -5.06 -3.89
N ALA A 257 -16.16 -3.86 -4.09
CA ALA A 257 -15.82 -3.03 -5.24
C ALA A 257 -14.35 -2.54 -5.18
N CYS A 258 -13.78 -2.34 -3.99
CA CYS A 258 -12.40 -1.90 -3.83
C CYS A 258 -11.40 -3.05 -4.03
N GLY A 259 -11.69 -4.25 -3.51
CA GLY A 259 -10.89 -5.45 -3.77
C GLY A 259 -10.87 -5.79 -5.27
N MET A 260 -12.05 -5.82 -5.91
CA MET A 260 -12.16 -6.04 -7.36
C MET A 260 -11.46 -4.94 -8.18
N GLN A 261 -11.57 -3.67 -7.77
CA GLN A 261 -10.87 -2.60 -8.47
C GLN A 261 -9.35 -2.73 -8.35
N THR A 262 -8.86 -3.17 -7.19
CA THR A 262 -7.42 -3.44 -6.99
C THR A 262 -6.92 -4.50 -7.97
N LEU A 263 -7.69 -5.58 -8.18
CA LEU A 263 -7.38 -6.57 -9.22
C LEU A 263 -7.40 -5.96 -10.63
N VAL A 264 -8.42 -5.15 -10.94
CA VAL A 264 -8.55 -4.45 -12.23
C VAL A 264 -7.36 -3.53 -12.50
N ASP A 265 -6.85 -2.84 -11.49
CA ASP A 265 -5.71 -1.93 -11.61
C ASP A 265 -4.40 -2.66 -11.94
N ILE A 266 -4.24 -3.89 -11.46
CA ILE A 266 -3.05 -4.73 -11.67
C ILE A 266 -3.14 -5.45 -13.02
N VAL A 267 -4.25 -6.14 -13.26
CA VAL A 267 -4.41 -7.11 -14.35
C VAL A 267 -5.01 -6.48 -15.61
N GLY A 268 -5.68 -5.34 -15.45
CA GLY A 268 -6.35 -4.61 -16.50
C GLY A 268 -7.83 -4.98 -16.64
N PRO A 269 -8.71 -4.01 -16.94
CA PRO A 269 -10.16 -4.21 -16.95
C PRO A 269 -10.62 -5.24 -18.00
N TRP A 270 -9.98 -5.27 -19.16
CA TRP A 270 -10.34 -6.18 -20.25
C TRP A 270 -10.06 -7.64 -19.87
N ARG A 271 -8.90 -7.90 -19.27
CA ARG A 271 -8.52 -9.25 -18.84
C ARG A 271 -9.42 -9.73 -17.70
N VAL A 272 -9.73 -8.88 -16.72
CA VAL A 272 -10.69 -9.22 -15.65
C VAL A 272 -12.07 -9.54 -16.22
N PHE A 273 -12.56 -8.75 -17.18
CA PHE A 273 -13.84 -9.00 -17.84
C PHE A 273 -13.86 -10.36 -18.56
N TRP A 274 -12.88 -10.67 -19.39
CA TRP A 274 -12.83 -11.96 -20.10
C TRP A 274 -12.53 -13.14 -19.19
N ALA A 275 -11.75 -12.94 -18.12
CA ALA A 275 -11.57 -13.95 -17.09
C ALA A 275 -12.89 -14.29 -16.40
N PHE A 276 -13.73 -13.28 -16.15
CA PHE A 276 -15.07 -13.47 -15.58
C PHE A 276 -15.98 -14.23 -16.55
N VAL A 277 -16.07 -13.80 -17.81
CA VAL A 277 -16.87 -14.47 -18.84
C VAL A 277 -16.39 -15.91 -19.05
N GLY A 278 -15.09 -16.13 -19.26
CA GLY A 278 -14.51 -17.45 -19.46
C GLY A 278 -14.67 -18.36 -18.25
N GLY A 279 -14.48 -17.85 -17.03
CA GLY A 279 -14.73 -18.58 -15.79
C GLY A 279 -16.18 -19.01 -15.63
N ALA A 280 -17.13 -18.14 -15.99
CA ALA A 280 -18.55 -18.47 -15.99
C ALA A 280 -18.89 -19.55 -17.03
N LEU A 281 -18.35 -19.45 -18.25
CA LEU A 281 -18.52 -20.46 -19.30
C LEU A 281 -17.94 -21.82 -18.87
N MET A 282 -16.73 -21.86 -18.30
CA MET A 282 -16.14 -23.11 -17.79
C MET A 282 -17.02 -23.75 -16.71
N LYS A 283 -17.56 -22.94 -15.79
CA LYS A 283 -18.45 -23.46 -14.75
C LYS A 283 -19.74 -24.02 -15.31
N VAL A 284 -20.35 -23.36 -16.30
CA VAL A 284 -21.63 -23.78 -16.90
C VAL A 284 -21.45 -24.99 -17.83
N PHE A 285 -20.46 -24.95 -18.73
CA PHE A 285 -20.30 -25.95 -19.78
C PHE A 285 -19.39 -27.12 -19.40
N LEU A 286 -18.36 -26.88 -18.59
CA LEU A 286 -17.38 -27.91 -18.20
C LEU A 286 -17.53 -28.38 -16.75
N ARG A 287 -18.44 -27.77 -15.97
CA ARG A 287 -18.61 -28.02 -14.53
C ARG A 287 -17.32 -27.85 -13.72
N GLN A 288 -16.37 -27.06 -14.24
CA GLN A 288 -15.10 -26.76 -13.58
C GLN A 288 -15.18 -25.41 -12.87
N GLY A 289 -14.93 -25.41 -11.55
CA GLY A 289 -14.82 -24.20 -10.74
C GLY A 289 -13.44 -23.55 -10.87
N GLY A 290 -13.32 -22.28 -10.47
CA GLY A 290 -12.03 -21.60 -10.33
C GLY A 290 -11.40 -21.04 -11.62
N GLY A 291 -12.05 -21.22 -12.79
CA GLY A 291 -11.54 -20.72 -14.08
C GLY A 291 -11.30 -19.21 -14.13
N PHE A 292 -12.05 -18.42 -13.34
CA PHE A 292 -11.79 -16.98 -13.20
C PHE A 292 -10.35 -16.71 -12.73
N TYR A 293 -9.93 -17.36 -11.64
CA TYR A 293 -8.61 -17.12 -11.04
C TYR A 293 -7.47 -17.58 -11.96
N GLN A 294 -7.68 -18.68 -12.71
CA GLN A 294 -6.71 -19.15 -13.70
C GLN A 294 -6.50 -18.13 -14.83
N LEU A 295 -7.59 -17.50 -15.31
CA LEU A 295 -7.52 -16.52 -16.40
C LEU A 295 -7.08 -15.13 -15.92
N ALA A 296 -7.53 -14.71 -14.75
CA ALA A 296 -7.18 -13.42 -14.15
C ALA A 296 -5.70 -13.38 -13.72
N GLY A 297 -5.12 -14.52 -13.35
CA GLY A 297 -3.73 -14.67 -12.94
C GLY A 297 -3.57 -14.70 -11.41
N ASP A 298 -2.34 -14.95 -10.96
CA ASP A 298 -2.04 -15.33 -9.57
C ASP A 298 -2.49 -14.28 -8.56
N GLN A 299 -2.31 -12.99 -8.87
CA GLN A 299 -2.75 -11.88 -8.01
C GLN A 299 -4.25 -11.89 -7.69
N ALA A 300 -5.10 -12.55 -8.49
CA ALA A 300 -6.52 -12.69 -8.16
C ALA A 300 -6.76 -13.55 -6.92
N ARG A 301 -5.83 -14.45 -6.58
CA ARG A 301 -5.91 -15.32 -5.39
C ARG A 301 -5.27 -14.69 -4.16
N LEU A 302 -4.31 -13.79 -4.38
CA LEU A 302 -3.40 -13.26 -3.38
C LEU A 302 -3.81 -11.87 -2.83
N ILE A 303 -4.95 -11.34 -3.26
CA ILE A 303 -5.45 -10.08 -2.72
C ILE A 303 -6.22 -10.38 -1.43
N ASP A 304 -5.78 -9.75 -0.35
CA ASP A 304 -6.48 -9.71 0.93
C ASP A 304 -7.17 -8.36 1.07
N ASP A 305 -8.50 -8.37 1.20
CA ASP A 305 -9.27 -7.15 1.45
C ASP A 305 -9.23 -6.77 2.94
N VAL A 306 -9.86 -5.64 3.27
CA VAL A 306 -10.05 -5.18 4.66
C VAL A 306 -10.51 -6.33 5.54
N THR A 307 -9.99 -6.39 6.77
CA THR A 307 -10.10 -7.46 7.79
C THR A 307 -9.14 -8.65 7.63
N GLY A 308 -8.36 -8.73 6.54
CA GLY A 308 -7.47 -9.86 6.26
C GLY A 308 -6.14 -9.91 7.02
N THR A 309 -5.75 -8.87 7.76
CA THR A 309 -4.38 -8.75 8.31
C THR A 309 -4.34 -8.19 9.73
N LEU A 310 -3.15 -8.12 10.35
CA LEU A 310 -2.92 -7.50 11.65
C LEU A 310 -3.06 -5.96 11.59
N PRO A 311 -3.50 -5.30 12.67
CA PRO A 311 -3.53 -3.84 12.73
C PRO A 311 -2.16 -3.16 12.51
N PRO A 312 -2.12 -2.04 11.77
CA PRO A 312 -3.25 -1.33 11.18
C PRO A 312 -3.64 -1.85 9.79
N TYR A 313 -2.94 -2.85 9.26
CA TYR A 313 -3.14 -3.39 7.91
C TYR A 313 -4.48 -4.12 7.74
N ASP A 314 -5.17 -4.45 8.85
CA ASP A 314 -6.57 -4.87 8.86
C ASP A 314 -7.50 -3.85 8.18
N GLN A 315 -7.11 -2.57 8.11
CA GLN A 315 -7.87 -1.51 7.45
C GLN A 315 -7.47 -1.28 5.98
N PHE A 316 -6.61 -2.13 5.42
CA PHE A 316 -6.04 -1.98 4.09
C PHE A 316 -6.35 -3.18 3.21
N ILE A 317 -6.27 -2.96 1.91
CA ILE A 317 -6.21 -4.02 0.91
C ILE A 317 -4.73 -4.34 0.70
N VAL A 318 -4.32 -5.56 1.00
CA VAL A 318 -2.95 -6.05 0.78
C VAL A 318 -2.94 -6.91 -0.49
N LEU A 319 -1.96 -6.67 -1.36
CA LEU A 319 -1.78 -7.44 -2.59
C LEU A 319 -0.69 -8.49 -2.36
N GLY A 320 -0.71 -9.59 -3.11
CA GLY A 320 0.41 -10.54 -3.06
C GLY A 320 1.75 -9.92 -3.49
N PRO A 321 2.90 -10.42 -2.99
CA PRO A 321 4.24 -9.94 -3.28
C PRO A 321 4.54 -9.78 -4.76
N ASP A 322 5.36 -8.78 -5.07
CA ASP A 322 5.99 -8.64 -6.38
C ASP A 322 7.21 -9.56 -6.45
N ASN A 323 7.28 -10.38 -7.50
CA ASN A 323 8.43 -11.23 -7.81
C ASN A 323 9.01 -11.97 -6.58
N PRO A 324 8.22 -12.84 -5.91
CA PRO A 324 8.65 -13.55 -4.71
C PRO A 324 9.91 -14.40 -4.92
N ALA A 325 10.12 -14.92 -6.13
CA ALA A 325 11.33 -15.66 -6.50
C ALA A 325 12.60 -14.79 -6.41
N ALA A 326 12.52 -13.50 -6.79
CA ALA A 326 13.65 -12.59 -6.62
C ALA A 326 13.95 -12.30 -5.15
N VAL A 327 12.92 -12.16 -4.31
CA VAL A 327 13.09 -11.99 -2.85
C VAL A 327 13.79 -13.20 -2.24
N VAL A 328 13.36 -14.41 -2.58
CA VAL A 328 14.01 -15.66 -2.13
C VAL A 328 15.46 -15.74 -2.59
N ALA A 329 15.74 -15.43 -3.85
CA ALA A 329 17.11 -15.42 -4.39
C ALA A 329 18.00 -14.36 -3.73
N GLU A 330 17.43 -13.23 -3.34
CA GLU A 330 18.14 -12.18 -2.61
C GLU A 330 18.50 -12.61 -1.19
N ILE A 331 17.56 -13.25 -0.49
CA ILE A 331 17.80 -13.83 0.84
C ILE A 331 18.91 -14.88 0.73
N GLN A 332 18.81 -15.83 -0.20
CA GLN A 332 19.83 -16.87 -0.39
C GLN A 332 21.22 -16.27 -0.67
N ARG A 333 21.30 -15.23 -1.49
CA ARG A 333 22.58 -14.55 -1.77
C ARG A 333 23.15 -13.85 -0.54
N ALA A 334 22.30 -13.29 0.32
CA ALA A 334 22.70 -12.53 1.49
C ALA A 334 23.02 -13.40 2.71
N THR A 335 22.43 -14.60 2.82
CA THR A 335 22.51 -15.43 4.03
C THR A 335 23.07 -16.83 3.79
N GLY A 336 23.06 -17.32 2.53
CA GLY A 336 23.40 -18.69 2.18
C GLY A 336 22.29 -19.71 2.45
N LEU A 337 21.13 -19.29 2.96
CA LEU A 337 20.01 -20.16 3.32
C LEU A 337 18.93 -20.17 2.24
N GLU A 338 18.29 -21.31 2.03
CA GLU A 338 17.10 -21.37 1.18
C GLU A 338 15.91 -20.72 1.87
N ALA A 339 15.01 -20.14 1.08
CA ALA A 339 13.82 -19.48 1.60
C ALA A 339 12.57 -19.83 0.78
N ALA A 340 11.42 -19.81 1.45
CA ALA A 340 10.10 -19.96 0.84
C ALA A 340 9.18 -18.84 1.33
N ILE A 341 8.40 -18.29 0.40
CA ILE A 341 7.30 -17.37 0.70
C ILE A 341 6.01 -18.19 0.64
N VAL A 342 5.22 -18.13 1.71
CA VAL A 342 4.09 -19.05 1.93
C VAL A 342 2.80 -18.26 2.19
N ASP A 343 1.75 -18.64 1.48
CA ASP A 343 0.36 -18.20 1.67
C ASP A 343 -0.49 -19.32 2.30
N VAL A 344 -1.58 -18.98 2.99
CA VAL A 344 -2.41 -19.93 3.78
C VAL A 344 -3.72 -20.27 3.11
#